data_AF-A0A4Q3UEL7-F1
#
_entry.id   AF-A0A4Q3UEL7-F1
#
_cell.length_a   1.000
_cell.length_b   1.000
_cell.length_c   1.000
_cell.angle_alpha   90.00
_cell.angle_beta   90.00
_cell.angle_gamma   90.00
#
_symmetry.space_group_name_H-M   'P 1'
#
loop_
_entity.id
_entity.type
_entity.pdbx_description
1 polymer ?
#
loop_
_entity_poly.entity_id
_entity_poly.type
_entity_poly.pdbx_seq_one_letter_code
_entity_poly.pdbx_strand_id
1 'polypeptide(L)'
;MFYLARLTNNNRGYKEPSGPNYKSDNATSSRTAFEATYGFGIEEWFRNERHSYEGYQYAYIEGLGPEQNLEIPILLYTLRFAENGKGSAKKLVVGVLREWQHISQWEAELPTEVVAEWYDQMRSELGDLLESVAPEKRPLAMKQLLYHSQYPNKPKPLFNVRFKPEQLDYRVSKIIDASSFGKNNSFAIELKTVESYDAKTQKILTDLGLE
;
A
#
# COMPACT_ATOMS: atom_id res chain seq x y z
N MET A 1 2.11 -4.54 20.58
CA MET A 1 1.74 -5.33 19.39
C MET A 1 1.51 -4.39 18.21
N PHE A 2 1.67 -4.88 16.98
CA PHE A 2 1.40 -4.10 15.76
C PHE A 2 1.01 -5.00 14.59
N TYR A 3 0.28 -4.47 13.62
CA TYR A 3 0.09 -5.12 12.32
C TYR A 3 1.23 -4.76 11.38
N LEU A 4 1.72 -5.75 10.65
CA LEU A 4 2.68 -5.54 9.57
C LEU A 4 1.93 -5.58 8.23
N ALA A 5 2.00 -4.49 7.46
CA ALA A 5 1.34 -4.38 6.16
C ALA A 5 2.31 -3.93 5.06
N ARG A 6 2.22 -4.59 3.92
CA ARG A 6 3.05 -4.30 2.75
C ARG A 6 2.36 -3.28 1.86
N LEU A 7 3.08 -2.24 1.45
CA LEU A 7 2.70 -1.37 0.34
C LEU A 7 3.56 -1.69 -0.90
N THR A 8 2.98 -1.49 -2.07
CA THR A 8 3.74 -1.55 -3.33
C THR A 8 4.88 -0.53 -3.33
N ASN A 9 6.02 -0.90 -3.90
CA ASN A 9 7.15 0.02 -3.95
C ASN A 9 6.83 1.22 -4.83
N ASN A 10 7.04 2.41 -4.27
CA ASN A 10 6.70 3.67 -4.91
C ASN A 10 7.80 4.71 -4.67
N ASN A 11 8.42 5.19 -5.74
CA ASN A 11 9.45 6.23 -5.68
C ASN A 11 8.88 7.66 -5.82
N ARG A 12 7.56 7.80 -5.88
CA ARG A 12 6.81 9.07 -5.92
C ARG A 12 6.16 9.41 -4.57
N GLY A 13 6.69 8.86 -3.49
CA GLY A 13 6.27 9.19 -2.12
C GLY A 13 4.88 8.71 -1.72
N TYR A 14 4.32 7.74 -2.45
CA TYR A 14 2.96 7.22 -2.31
C TYR A 14 1.85 8.24 -2.64
N LYS A 15 2.15 9.20 -3.52
CA LYS A 15 1.18 10.22 -3.94
C LYS A 15 0.46 9.87 -5.25
N GLU A 16 1.08 9.05 -6.09
CA GLU A 16 0.64 8.72 -7.45
C GLU A 16 1.42 7.48 -7.92
N PRO A 17 0.98 6.74 -8.95
CA PRO A 17 1.63 5.51 -9.36
C PRO A 17 3.00 5.78 -10.00
N SER A 18 3.97 4.93 -9.68
CA SER A 18 5.39 5.11 -10.03
C SER A 18 5.87 4.33 -11.25
N GLY A 19 5.04 3.44 -11.80
CA GLY A 19 5.41 2.59 -12.93
C GLY A 19 6.34 1.44 -12.56
N PRO A 20 6.81 0.67 -13.55
CA PRO A 20 7.43 -0.64 -13.32
C PRO A 20 8.80 -0.59 -12.63
N ASN A 21 9.44 0.58 -12.53
CA ASN A 21 10.78 0.69 -11.98
C ASN A 21 10.87 0.20 -10.52
N TYR A 22 11.92 -0.58 -10.22
CA TYR A 22 12.20 -1.14 -8.89
C TYR A 22 11.18 -2.14 -8.33
N LYS A 23 10.21 -2.57 -9.16
CA LYS A 23 9.26 -3.64 -8.85
C LYS A 23 9.82 -4.99 -9.33
N SER A 24 9.29 -6.10 -8.81
CA SER A 24 9.79 -7.42 -9.21
C SER A 24 9.38 -7.77 -10.65
N ASP A 25 10.31 -8.24 -11.46
CA ASP A 25 10.01 -8.83 -12.79
C ASP A 25 9.49 -10.27 -12.70
N ASN A 26 9.63 -10.91 -11.52
CA ASN A 26 9.43 -12.34 -11.36
C ASN A 26 8.00 -12.71 -10.93
N ALA A 27 7.28 -13.34 -11.87
CA ALA A 27 6.05 -14.11 -11.67
C ALA A 27 6.31 -15.54 -11.14
N THR A 28 7.44 -15.78 -10.47
CA THR A 28 7.97 -17.14 -10.27
C THR A 28 7.47 -17.89 -9.04
N SER A 29 6.59 -17.30 -8.22
CA SER A 29 5.77 -18.06 -7.28
C SER A 29 4.38 -18.26 -7.88
N SER A 30 3.71 -19.34 -7.53
CA SER A 30 2.31 -19.65 -7.94
C SER A 30 1.26 -18.59 -7.53
N ARG A 31 1.69 -17.44 -7.01
CA ARG A 31 0.94 -16.20 -6.77
C ARG A 31 1.80 -15.01 -7.20
N THR A 32 1.70 -14.59 -8.47
CA THR A 32 2.36 -13.38 -8.95
C THR A 32 1.84 -12.17 -8.18
N ALA A 33 2.74 -11.37 -7.60
CA ALA A 33 2.37 -10.11 -6.96
C ALA A 33 1.75 -9.17 -8.00
N PHE A 34 0.68 -8.46 -7.64
CA PHE A 34 -0.06 -7.57 -8.54
C PHE A 34 0.86 -6.55 -9.25
N GLU A 35 1.75 -5.91 -8.48
CA GLU A 35 2.76 -4.99 -8.99
C GLU A 35 3.75 -5.62 -9.99
N ALA A 36 3.99 -6.93 -9.88
CA ALA A 36 4.89 -7.67 -10.77
C ALA A 36 4.24 -7.93 -12.14
N THR A 37 2.90 -8.02 -12.17
CA THR A 37 2.18 -8.23 -13.43
C THR A 37 1.94 -6.91 -14.17
N TYR A 38 1.69 -5.81 -13.45
CA TYR A 38 1.15 -4.58 -14.03
C TYR A 38 2.01 -3.33 -13.83
N GLY A 39 3.07 -3.41 -13.03
CA GLY A 39 3.95 -2.28 -12.77
C GLY A 39 3.36 -1.21 -11.85
N PHE A 40 2.19 -1.45 -11.24
CA PHE A 40 1.62 -0.58 -10.20
C PHE A 40 0.84 -1.35 -9.13
N GLY A 41 0.53 -0.71 -8.01
CA GLY A 41 -0.38 -1.18 -6.95
C GLY A 41 -1.34 -0.06 -6.52
N ILE A 42 -2.52 -0.40 -5.99
CA ILE A 42 -3.51 0.60 -5.52
C ILE A 42 -3.03 1.33 -4.27
N GLU A 43 -2.14 0.69 -3.50
CA GLU A 43 -1.44 1.27 -2.36
C GLU A 43 -0.53 2.45 -2.76
N GLU A 44 -0.23 2.65 -4.05
CA GLU A 44 0.62 3.75 -4.49
C GLU A 44 -0.02 5.14 -4.33
N TRP A 45 -1.33 5.19 -4.08
CA TRP A 45 -2.07 6.40 -3.73
C TRP A 45 -2.25 6.60 -2.21
N PHE A 46 -1.54 5.83 -1.37
CA PHE A 46 -1.74 5.81 0.09
C PHE A 46 -1.61 7.19 0.78
N ARG A 47 -0.85 8.12 0.18
CA ARG A 47 -0.63 9.49 0.65
C ARG A 47 -1.06 10.53 -0.39
N ASN A 48 -1.96 10.19 -1.30
CA ASN A 48 -2.47 11.17 -2.25
C ASN A 48 -3.34 12.19 -1.51
N GLU A 49 -2.85 13.42 -1.41
CA GLU A 49 -3.50 14.54 -0.71
C GLU A 49 -4.90 14.85 -1.27
N ARG A 50 -5.16 14.53 -2.55
CA ARG A 50 -6.49 14.69 -3.16
C ARG A 50 -7.52 13.73 -2.57
N HIS A 51 -7.11 12.57 -2.09
CA HIS A 51 -7.98 11.58 -1.43
C HIS A 51 -8.22 11.94 0.05
N SER A 52 -8.32 13.24 0.34
CA SER A 52 -8.65 13.76 1.67
C SER A 52 -10.04 14.35 1.68
N TYR A 53 -10.86 13.95 2.65
CA TYR A 53 -12.21 14.46 2.83
C TYR A 53 -12.50 14.63 4.32
N GLU A 54 -13.06 15.78 4.72
CA GLU A 54 -13.39 16.12 6.12
C GLU A 54 -12.25 15.87 7.14
N GLY A 55 -11.00 16.12 6.73
CA GLY A 55 -9.83 15.97 7.59
C GLY A 55 -9.27 14.54 7.70
N TYR A 56 -9.82 13.59 6.94
CA TYR A 56 -9.31 12.23 6.84
C TYR A 56 -8.66 11.97 5.49
N GLN A 57 -7.52 11.30 5.49
CA GLN A 57 -6.91 10.67 4.32
C GLN A 57 -7.55 9.30 4.10
N TYR A 58 -7.99 9.04 2.87
CA TYR A 58 -8.51 7.76 2.42
C TYR A 58 -7.45 7.02 1.62
N ALA A 59 -7.27 5.73 1.90
CA ALA A 59 -6.23 4.93 1.29
C ALA A 59 -6.61 3.44 1.22
N TYR A 60 -5.74 2.68 0.57
CA TYR A 60 -5.88 1.24 0.41
C TYR A 60 -4.66 0.51 0.95
N ILE A 61 -4.91 -0.61 1.65
CA ILE A 61 -3.91 -1.59 2.08
C ILE A 61 -4.43 -2.98 1.70
N GLU A 62 -3.76 -3.67 0.77
CA GLU A 62 -4.15 -5.05 0.44
C GLU A 62 -4.01 -5.96 1.67
N GLY A 63 -5.02 -6.80 1.89
CA GLY A 63 -5.09 -7.72 3.03
C GLY A 63 -5.62 -7.11 4.33
N LEU A 64 -5.93 -5.81 4.37
CA LEU A 64 -6.67 -5.20 5.47
C LEU A 64 -8.19 -5.39 5.29
N GLY A 65 -8.83 -5.86 6.35
CA GLY A 65 -10.25 -6.19 6.44
C GLY A 65 -10.87 -5.74 7.78
N PRO A 66 -12.18 -6.02 7.97
CA PRO A 66 -12.94 -5.57 9.13
C PRO A 66 -12.59 -6.31 10.43
N GLU A 67 -11.88 -7.43 10.36
CA GLU A 67 -11.55 -8.28 11.51
C GLU A 67 -10.33 -7.81 12.31
N GLN A 68 -9.57 -6.84 11.81
CA GLN A 68 -8.42 -6.29 12.53
C GLN A 68 -8.85 -5.36 13.68
N ASN A 69 -8.11 -5.40 14.79
CA ASN A 69 -8.33 -4.53 15.94
C ASN A 69 -7.81 -3.11 15.64
N LEU A 70 -8.71 -2.13 15.64
CA LEU A 70 -8.42 -0.72 15.32
C LEU A 70 -7.49 -0.03 16.32
N GLU A 71 -7.33 -0.57 17.53
CA GLU A 71 -6.42 -0.05 18.56
C GLU A 71 -4.96 -0.43 18.31
N ILE A 72 -4.71 -1.36 17.38
CA ILE A 72 -3.36 -1.85 17.08
C ILE A 72 -2.78 -1.06 15.90
N PRO A 73 -1.61 -0.42 16.05
CA PRO A 73 -0.99 0.37 14.97
C PRO A 73 -0.52 -0.52 13.82
N ILE A 74 -0.40 0.06 12.62
CA ILE A 74 0.10 -0.62 11.42
C ILE A 74 1.50 -0.11 11.08
N LEU A 75 2.49 -1.00 11.12
CA LEU A 75 3.81 -0.79 10.52
C LEU A 75 3.72 -1.06 9.01
N LEU A 76 3.95 -0.02 8.23
CA LEU A 76 3.95 -0.06 6.77
C LEU A 76 5.36 -0.32 6.26
N TYR A 77 5.51 -1.28 5.35
CA TYR A 77 6.80 -1.57 4.72
C TYR A 77 6.63 -1.80 3.21
N THR A 78 7.73 -1.74 2.47
CA THR A 78 7.76 -2.06 1.04
C THR A 78 8.94 -2.95 0.68
N LEU A 79 8.91 -3.54 -0.52
CA LEU A 79 9.98 -4.36 -1.08
C LEU A 79 10.65 -3.60 -2.21
N ARG A 80 11.92 -3.24 -2.03
CA ARG A 80 12.73 -2.61 -3.09
C ARG A 80 13.66 -3.64 -3.72
N PHE A 81 13.48 -3.89 -5.01
CA PHE A 81 14.38 -4.73 -5.81
C PHE A 81 15.53 -3.90 -6.38
N ALA A 82 16.62 -4.57 -6.77
CA ALA A 82 17.69 -3.94 -7.53
C ALA A 82 17.17 -3.40 -8.87
N GLU A 83 17.90 -2.47 -9.49
CA GLU A 83 17.49 -1.76 -10.73
C GLU A 83 17.13 -2.67 -11.90
N ASN A 84 17.64 -3.90 -11.91
CA ASN A 84 17.39 -4.90 -12.96
C ASN A 84 16.35 -5.95 -12.56
N GLY A 85 15.58 -5.74 -11.48
CA GLY A 85 14.59 -6.69 -10.97
C GLY A 85 15.18 -8.01 -10.45
N LYS A 86 16.51 -8.18 -10.49
CA LYS A 86 17.23 -9.41 -10.15
C LYS A 86 17.92 -9.26 -8.79
N GLY A 87 17.55 -10.11 -7.83
CA GLY A 87 18.19 -10.18 -6.51
C GLY A 87 17.17 -10.32 -5.38
N SER A 88 17.69 -10.40 -4.14
CA SER A 88 16.85 -10.35 -2.95
C SER A 88 16.28 -8.95 -2.76
N ALA A 89 14.97 -8.86 -2.55
CA ALA A 89 14.34 -7.60 -2.18
C ALA A 89 14.87 -7.12 -0.84
N LYS A 90 15.15 -5.82 -0.74
CA LYS A 90 15.33 -5.17 0.56
C LYS A 90 13.96 -4.75 1.06
N LYS A 91 13.62 -5.12 2.29
CA LYS A 91 12.42 -4.60 2.93
C LYS A 91 12.75 -3.23 3.51
N LEU A 92 11.90 -2.23 3.28
CA LEU A 92 12.09 -0.86 3.75
C LEU A 92 10.87 -0.42 4.54
N VAL A 93 11.07 0.16 5.73
CA VAL A 93 9.97 0.81 6.46
C VAL A 93 9.49 2.04 5.69
N VAL A 94 8.18 2.10 5.47
CA VAL A 94 7.50 3.25 4.88
C VAL A 94 7.04 4.21 5.96
N GLY A 95 6.49 3.69 7.05
CA GLY A 95 6.01 4.50 8.17
C GLY A 95 5.20 3.69 9.16
N VAL A 96 4.68 4.38 10.18
CA VAL A 96 3.73 3.81 11.15
C VAL A 96 2.43 4.57 11.09
N LEU A 97 1.33 3.84 10.93
CA LEU A 97 -0.01 4.37 11.08
C LEU A 97 -0.50 4.08 12.50
N ARG A 98 -0.57 5.12 13.34
CA ARG A 98 -0.82 4.98 14.78
C ARG A 98 -2.28 4.70 15.10
N GLU A 99 -3.15 5.51 14.52
CA GLU A 99 -4.60 5.39 14.62
C GLU A 99 -5.19 5.31 13.21
N TRP A 100 -6.14 4.41 13.03
CA TRP A 100 -6.77 4.15 11.75
C TRP A 100 -8.17 3.57 11.91
N GLN A 101 -8.95 3.66 10.85
CA GLN A 101 -10.30 3.14 10.80
C GLN A 101 -10.46 2.30 9.54
N HIS A 102 -11.03 1.11 9.69
CA HIS A 102 -11.42 0.30 8.55
C HIS A 102 -12.63 0.92 7.85
N ILE A 103 -12.60 0.94 6.52
CA ILE A 103 -13.74 1.36 5.70
C ILE A 103 -14.25 0.15 4.92
N SER A 104 -15.44 -0.30 5.25
CA SER A 104 -16.13 -1.37 4.52
C SER A 104 -17.09 -0.83 3.46
N GLN A 105 -17.62 0.37 3.67
CA GLN A 105 -18.67 0.99 2.86
C GLN A 105 -18.41 2.48 2.74
N TRP A 106 -17.57 2.86 1.78
CA TRP A 106 -17.17 4.25 1.60
C TRP A 106 -18.33 5.13 1.12
N GLU A 107 -19.44 4.56 0.62
CA GLU A 107 -20.65 5.30 0.23
C GLU A 107 -21.38 5.94 1.42
N ALA A 108 -21.16 5.41 2.63
CA ALA A 108 -21.67 6.03 3.86
C ALA A 108 -20.78 7.16 4.38
N GLU A 109 -19.54 7.26 3.86
CA GLU A 109 -18.51 8.15 4.38
C GLU A 109 -18.05 9.22 3.39
N LEU A 110 -18.26 9.01 2.09
CA LEU A 110 -17.83 9.87 1.00
C LEU A 110 -19.00 10.14 0.04
N PRO A 111 -19.19 11.39 -0.40
CA PRO A 111 -20.13 11.67 -1.48
C PRO A 111 -19.75 10.92 -2.75
N THR A 112 -20.74 10.44 -3.50
CA THR A 112 -20.52 9.62 -4.70
C THR A 112 -19.73 10.38 -5.77
N GLU A 113 -20.00 11.67 -5.90
CA GLU A 113 -19.31 12.59 -6.81
C GLU A 113 -17.83 12.74 -6.48
N VAL A 114 -17.47 12.78 -5.19
CA VAL A 114 -16.07 12.89 -4.74
C VAL A 114 -15.31 11.63 -5.14
N VAL A 115 -15.91 10.46 -4.92
CA VAL A 115 -15.24 9.20 -5.25
C VAL A 115 -15.15 8.99 -6.75
N ALA A 116 -16.18 9.38 -7.51
CA ALA A 116 -16.14 9.35 -8.97
C ALA A 116 -15.01 10.23 -9.51
N GLU A 117 -14.85 11.45 -8.97
CA GLU A 117 -13.76 12.35 -9.34
C GLU A 117 -12.38 11.74 -9.04
N TRP A 118 -12.17 11.20 -7.85
CA TRP A 118 -10.91 10.53 -7.49
C TRP A 118 -10.63 9.32 -8.36
N TYR A 119 -11.66 8.53 -8.67
CA TYR A 119 -11.53 7.36 -9.54
C TYR A 119 -11.11 7.75 -10.97
N ASP A 120 -11.71 8.79 -11.54
CA ASP A 120 -11.34 9.32 -12.85
C ASP A 120 -9.91 9.88 -12.87
N GLN A 121 -9.47 10.52 -11.78
CA GLN A 121 -8.09 10.98 -11.62
C GLN A 121 -7.11 9.79 -11.58
N MET A 122 -7.37 8.79 -10.76
CA MET A 122 -6.55 7.56 -10.70
C MET A 122 -6.47 6.88 -12.07
N ARG A 123 -7.58 6.87 -12.80
CA ARG A 123 -7.64 6.34 -14.17
C ARG A 123 -6.80 7.13 -15.15
N SER A 124 -6.83 8.46 -15.08
CA SER A 124 -6.01 9.34 -15.92
C SER A 124 -4.52 9.15 -15.65
N GLU A 125 -4.12 9.19 -14.37
CA GLU A 125 -2.72 8.98 -13.96
C GLU A 125 -2.17 7.64 -14.40
N LEU A 126 -3.00 6.58 -14.29
CA LEU A 126 -2.65 5.27 -14.79
C LEU A 126 -2.56 5.28 -16.33
N GLY A 127 -3.46 5.96 -17.02
CA GLY A 127 -3.42 6.14 -18.47
C GLY A 127 -2.10 6.75 -18.95
N ASP A 128 -1.71 7.89 -18.36
CA ASP A 128 -0.47 8.61 -18.67
C ASP A 128 0.76 7.72 -18.40
N LEU A 129 0.75 7.00 -17.27
CA LEU A 129 1.83 6.07 -16.94
C LEU A 129 1.94 4.92 -17.95
N LEU A 130 0.80 4.39 -18.39
CA LEU A 130 0.72 3.26 -19.32
C LEU A 130 1.09 3.63 -20.75
N GLU A 131 1.23 4.90 -21.12
CA GLU A 131 1.77 5.30 -22.43
C GLU A 131 3.17 4.73 -22.66
N SER A 132 3.96 4.61 -21.59
CA SER A 132 5.31 4.02 -21.59
C SER A 132 5.33 2.49 -21.61
N VAL A 133 4.16 1.85 -21.42
CA VAL A 133 4.00 0.39 -21.38
C VAL A 133 3.57 -0.13 -22.74
N ALA A 134 4.01 -1.36 -23.07
CA ALA A 134 3.65 -2.03 -24.32
C ALA A 134 2.11 -2.12 -24.50
N PRO A 135 1.56 -1.76 -25.68
CA PRO A 135 0.11 -1.65 -25.90
C PRO A 135 -0.72 -2.86 -25.44
N GLU A 136 -0.19 -4.07 -25.61
CA GLU A 136 -0.84 -5.32 -25.25
C GLU A 136 -1.02 -5.51 -23.73
N LYS A 137 -0.22 -4.83 -22.89
CA LYS A 137 -0.32 -4.90 -21.43
C LYS A 137 -1.26 -3.84 -20.84
N ARG A 138 -1.56 -2.77 -21.59
CA ARG A 138 -2.36 -1.63 -21.10
C ARG A 138 -3.79 -2.00 -20.71
N PRO A 139 -4.55 -2.80 -21.51
CA PRO A 139 -5.91 -3.18 -21.14
C PRO A 139 -5.97 -3.98 -19.84
N LEU A 140 -4.97 -4.82 -19.60
CA LEU A 140 -4.90 -5.67 -18.42
C LEU A 140 -4.58 -4.86 -17.16
N ALA A 141 -3.68 -3.87 -17.27
CA ALA A 141 -3.41 -2.91 -16.22
C ALA A 141 -4.65 -2.06 -15.89
N MET A 142 -5.35 -1.54 -16.90
CA MET A 142 -6.57 -0.76 -16.71
C MET A 142 -7.70 -1.59 -16.08
N LYS A 143 -7.84 -2.87 -16.47
CA LYS A 143 -8.83 -3.79 -15.90
C LYS A 143 -8.65 -3.96 -14.39
N GLN A 144 -7.45 -3.76 -13.86
CA GLN A 144 -7.22 -3.85 -12.43
C GLN A 144 -7.74 -2.67 -11.62
N LEU A 145 -7.63 -1.44 -12.13
CA LEU A 145 -8.36 -0.33 -11.54
C LEU A 145 -9.87 -0.60 -11.58
N LEU A 146 -10.39 -1.28 -12.61
CA LEU A 146 -11.80 -1.71 -12.67
C LEU A 146 -12.16 -2.83 -11.68
N TYR A 147 -11.20 -3.61 -11.18
CA TYR A 147 -11.44 -4.60 -10.12
C TYR A 147 -11.60 -3.92 -8.75
N HIS A 148 -10.93 -2.78 -8.52
CA HIS A 148 -11.16 -1.92 -7.37
C HIS A 148 -12.34 -1.01 -7.68
N SER A 149 -13.48 -1.36 -7.14
CA SER A 149 -14.73 -0.81 -7.61
C SER A 149 -15.04 0.51 -6.92
N GLN A 150 -15.45 1.50 -7.73
CA GLN A 150 -16.26 2.64 -7.31
C GLN A 150 -17.73 2.26 -7.01
N TYR A 151 -18.01 0.99 -6.72
CA TYR A 151 -19.34 0.52 -6.34
C TYR A 151 -19.24 -0.48 -5.19
N PRO A 152 -20.17 -0.44 -4.20
CA PRO A 152 -20.07 -1.17 -2.93
C PRO A 152 -20.14 -2.69 -3.07
N ASN A 153 -20.79 -3.16 -4.14
CA ASN A 153 -21.18 -4.56 -4.32
C ASN A 153 -20.07 -5.42 -4.97
N LYS A 154 -18.83 -4.92 -4.98
CA LYS A 154 -17.68 -5.62 -5.58
C LYS A 154 -16.69 -6.02 -4.48
N PRO A 155 -15.93 -7.10 -4.69
CA PRO A 155 -15.13 -7.72 -3.63
C PRO A 155 -13.92 -6.90 -3.18
N LYS A 156 -13.51 -5.87 -3.94
CA LYS A 156 -12.38 -5.00 -3.59
C LYS A 156 -12.82 -3.54 -3.59
N PRO A 157 -12.74 -2.83 -2.44
CA PRO A 157 -13.06 -1.42 -2.38
C PRO A 157 -11.92 -0.57 -2.95
N LEU A 158 -12.23 0.68 -3.29
CA LEU A 158 -11.22 1.67 -3.69
C LEU A 158 -10.35 2.10 -2.49
N PHE A 159 -10.98 2.19 -1.31
CA PHE A 159 -10.34 2.50 -0.04
C PHE A 159 -10.83 1.52 1.03
N ASN A 160 -9.94 1.05 1.90
CA ASN A 160 -10.29 0.21 3.05
C ASN A 160 -9.71 0.72 4.38
N VAL A 161 -9.02 1.86 4.34
CA VAL A 161 -8.51 2.52 5.52
C VAL A 161 -8.64 4.03 5.40
N ARG A 162 -8.99 4.68 6.50
CA ARG A 162 -8.79 6.13 6.68
C ARG A 162 -8.08 6.46 7.97
N PHE A 163 -7.47 7.63 7.98
CA PHE A 163 -6.72 8.16 9.11
C PHE A 163 -6.58 9.67 9.01
N LYS A 164 -6.35 10.34 10.14
CA LYS A 164 -5.97 11.76 10.10
C LYS A 164 -4.50 11.88 9.67
N PRO A 165 -4.11 12.87 8.85
CA PRO A 165 -2.74 12.99 8.34
C PRO A 165 -1.65 12.95 9.43
N GLU A 166 -1.90 13.51 10.61
CA GLU A 166 -0.98 13.51 11.74
C GLU A 166 -0.74 12.12 12.37
N GLN A 167 -1.60 11.14 12.07
CA GLN A 167 -1.48 9.77 12.58
C GLN A 167 -0.53 8.90 11.76
N LEU A 168 -0.07 9.40 10.61
CA LEU A 168 0.93 8.73 9.78
C LEU A 168 2.33 9.30 10.06
N ASP A 169 3.16 8.49 10.70
CA ASP A 169 4.59 8.77 10.82
C ASP A 169 5.34 8.21 9.59
N TYR A 170 5.47 9.02 8.54
CA TYR A 170 6.13 8.64 7.28
C TYR A 170 7.67 8.74 7.35
N ARG A 171 8.37 7.63 7.03
CA ARG A 171 9.81 7.43 7.31
C ARG A 171 10.65 6.80 6.19
N VAL A 172 10.17 6.74 4.94
CA VAL A 172 10.86 6.07 3.80
C VAL A 172 12.35 6.47 3.66
N SER A 173 12.74 7.68 4.05
CA SER A 173 14.11 8.18 3.95
C SER A 173 15.13 7.54 4.91
N LYS A 174 14.70 6.82 5.95
CA LYS A 174 15.61 6.26 6.97
C LYS A 174 16.23 4.90 6.63
N ILE A 175 15.87 4.28 5.50
CA ILE A 175 16.30 2.92 5.07
C ILE A 175 16.45 1.99 6.28
N ILE A 176 15.30 1.63 6.84
CA ILE A 176 15.26 0.65 7.91
C ILE A 176 15.04 -0.71 7.25
N ASP A 177 16.07 -1.56 7.31
CA ASP A 177 15.99 -2.93 6.78
C ASP A 177 14.95 -3.73 7.57
N ALA A 178 13.83 -3.98 6.92
CA ALA A 178 12.69 -4.69 7.46
C ALA A 178 12.75 -6.20 7.21
N SER A 179 13.89 -6.74 6.73
CA SER A 179 14.00 -8.15 6.31
C SER A 179 13.71 -9.13 7.45
N SER A 180 13.92 -8.71 8.70
CA SER A 180 13.56 -9.46 9.89
C SER A 180 12.04 -9.51 10.14
N PHE A 181 11.24 -8.58 9.61
CA PHE A 181 9.82 -8.40 9.97
C PHE A 181 8.88 -9.52 9.48
N GLY A 182 9.27 -10.32 8.49
CA GLY A 182 8.47 -11.47 8.07
C GLY A 182 9.14 -12.34 7.01
N LYS A 183 8.81 -13.64 6.99
CA LYS A 183 9.29 -14.57 5.95
C LYS A 183 8.47 -14.48 4.65
N ASN A 184 7.24 -13.97 4.75
CA ASN A 184 6.35 -13.85 3.61
C ASN A 184 6.53 -12.51 2.90
N ASN A 185 6.46 -12.57 1.57
CA ASN A 185 6.41 -11.39 0.69
C ASN A 185 4.99 -11.13 0.20
N SER A 186 3.99 -11.82 0.76
CA SER A 186 2.58 -11.60 0.42
C SER A 186 2.07 -10.28 0.99
N PHE A 187 1.03 -9.75 0.36
CA PHE A 187 0.21 -8.66 0.90
C PHE A 187 -0.75 -9.14 2.00
N ALA A 188 -0.30 -10.07 2.85
CA ALA A 188 -1.07 -10.51 4.00
C ALA A 188 -0.76 -9.58 5.17
N ILE A 189 -1.78 -9.25 5.96
CA ILE A 189 -1.57 -8.60 7.26
C ILE A 189 -1.14 -9.65 8.29
N GLU A 190 -0.11 -9.32 9.05
CA GLU A 190 0.41 -10.18 10.12
C GLU A 190 0.43 -9.41 11.44
N LEU A 191 -0.14 -10.00 12.51
CA LEU A 191 0.01 -9.47 13.87
C LEU A 191 1.38 -9.87 14.42
N LYS A 192 2.10 -8.90 14.98
CA LYS A 192 3.45 -9.05 15.51
C LYS A 192 3.60 -8.43 16.90
N THR A 193 4.61 -8.86 17.62
CA THR A 193 5.06 -8.26 18.88
C THR A 193 6.53 -7.88 18.76
N VAL A 194 6.96 -6.85 19.48
CA VAL A 194 8.33 -6.35 19.43
C VAL A 194 9.31 -7.44 19.90
N GLU A 195 8.93 -8.22 20.91
CA GLU A 195 9.74 -9.28 21.51
C GLU A 195 10.06 -10.44 20.55
N SER A 196 9.31 -10.55 19.44
CA SER A 196 9.55 -11.56 18.42
C SER A 196 10.79 -11.28 17.54
N TYR A 197 11.44 -10.13 17.72
CA TYR A 197 12.57 -9.67 16.91
C TYR A 197 13.89 -9.61 17.68
N ASP A 198 15.02 -9.50 16.95
CA ASP A 198 16.34 -9.28 17.54
C ASP A 198 16.47 -7.88 18.19
N ALA A 199 17.43 -7.71 19.09
CA ALA A 199 17.59 -6.46 19.86
C ALA A 199 17.78 -5.19 19.01
N LYS A 200 18.42 -5.30 17.83
CA LYS A 200 18.61 -4.16 16.93
C LYS A 200 17.28 -3.76 16.31
N THR A 201 16.53 -4.75 15.87
CA THR A 201 15.19 -4.59 15.30
C THR A 201 14.20 -4.07 16.34
N GLN A 202 14.27 -4.56 17.59
CA GLN A 202 13.45 -4.06 18.69
C GLN A 202 13.68 -2.56 18.93
N LYS A 203 14.95 -2.13 19.02
CA LYS A 203 15.28 -0.72 19.18
C LYS A 203 14.67 0.17 18.10
N ILE A 204 14.73 -0.28 16.85
CA ILE A 204 14.11 0.41 15.71
C ILE A 204 12.59 0.52 15.89
N LEU A 205 11.92 -0.55 16.28
CA LEU A 205 10.47 -0.57 16.49
C LEU A 205 10.06 0.36 17.63
N THR A 206 10.80 0.34 18.74
CA THR A 206 10.60 1.25 19.87
C THR A 206 10.85 2.72 19.48
N ASP A 207 11.88 3.01 18.68
CA ASP A 207 12.13 4.36 18.16
C ASP A 207 11.01 4.86 17.22
N LEU A 208 10.27 3.93 16.60
CA LEU A 208 9.05 4.22 15.84
C LEU A 208 7.80 4.37 16.73
N GLY A 209 7.95 4.18 18.04
CA GLY A 209 6.87 4.24 19.03
C GLY A 209 5.94 3.03 18.95
N LEU A 210 6.49 1.85 18.63
CA LEU A 210 5.81 0.56 18.74
C LEU A 210 6.32 -0.15 20.01
N GLU A 211 5.38 -0.57 20.85
CA GLU A 211 5.62 -1.35 22.07
C GLU A 211 4.95 -2.73 21.92
#